data_AF-A0A414IQP5-F1
#
_entry.id   AF-A0A414IQP5-F1
#
_cell.length_a   1.000
_cell.length_b   1.000
_cell.length_c   1.000
_cell.angle_alpha   90.00
_cell.angle_beta   90.00
_cell.angle_gamma   90.00
#
_symmetry.space_group_name_H-M   'P 1'
#
loop_
_entity.id
_entity.type
_entity.pdbx_description
1 polymer ?
#
loop_
_entity_poly.entity_id
_entity_poly.type
_entity_poly.pdbx_seq_one_letter_code
_entity_poly.pdbx_strand_id
1 'polypeptide(L)'
;MRNTGSFARKNNMGELVCEDLDRAIKKKYKPDTICKSSIISFFIMVICITIDIAFYINLFRLISYDEPNMIILEVAGLSMASDFVPIYIAMIAKRIRQGISKEKPLLALSIIVTAIALITNAFIRIATMSTVSSSGTLDAPTLCITLFAVIVPIMTSLTSGIVSYYAYDPLSKKMLKEEIGIAELTEEIRRYKAIISDYTYDENCEEELKKLDTGYYNIAKRSLLNEAVAICNNVRVKLMEYLGNPTATNMLSESQVDDVFNRLNKELVSLNDSIDVINDLTDKAEIK
;
A
#
# COMPACT_ATOMS: atom_id res chain seq x y z
N MET A 1 -9.34 -27.83 11.07
CA MET A 1 -8.89 -26.85 12.09
C MET A 1 -8.98 -25.46 11.48
N ARG A 2 -9.72 -24.54 12.12
CA ARG A 2 -9.86 -23.15 11.65
C ARG A 2 -8.48 -22.49 11.67
N ASN A 3 -8.10 -21.90 10.54
CA ASN A 3 -6.91 -21.09 10.37
C ASN A 3 -6.97 -19.93 11.37
N THR A 4 -6.27 -20.04 12.49
CA THR A 4 -6.10 -18.96 13.46
C THR A 4 -5.25 -17.90 12.78
N GLY A 5 -5.88 -16.82 12.34
CA GLY A 5 -5.27 -15.72 11.59
C GLY A 5 -4.12 -15.09 12.35
N SER A 6 -2.91 -15.57 12.08
CA SER A 6 -1.69 -14.86 12.43
C SER A 6 -1.63 -13.60 11.58
N PHE A 7 -1.55 -12.44 12.23
CA PHE A 7 -1.36 -11.13 11.60
C PHE A 7 -0.05 -11.02 10.82
N ALA A 8 0.93 -11.88 11.14
CA ALA A 8 2.24 -11.93 10.51
C ALA A 8 2.37 -13.17 9.64
N ARG A 9 2.91 -12.99 8.43
CA ARG A 9 3.23 -14.03 7.46
C ARG A 9 4.71 -13.97 7.10
N LYS A 10 5.34 -15.14 6.99
CA LYS A 10 6.73 -15.25 6.53
C LYS A 10 6.78 -15.06 5.01
N ASN A 11 7.54 -14.08 4.50
CA ASN A 11 7.76 -13.86 3.08
C ASN A 11 8.73 -14.91 2.50
N ASN A 12 8.90 -14.93 1.17
CA ASN A 12 9.79 -15.88 0.49
C ASN A 12 11.27 -15.74 0.88
N MET A 13 11.66 -14.59 1.45
CA MET A 13 13.01 -14.32 1.97
C MET A 13 13.15 -14.71 3.46
N GLY A 14 12.09 -15.22 4.08
CA GLY A 14 12.09 -15.66 5.46
C GLY A 14 11.74 -14.60 6.51
N GLU A 15 11.39 -13.40 6.08
CA GLU A 15 11.01 -12.27 6.93
C GLU A 15 9.55 -12.34 7.38
N LEU A 16 9.24 -11.98 8.63
CA LEU A 16 7.86 -11.87 9.12
C LEU A 16 7.26 -10.51 8.76
N VAL A 17 6.30 -10.48 7.84
CA VAL A 17 5.60 -9.29 7.36
C VAL A 17 4.15 -9.28 7.87
N CYS A 18 3.69 -8.14 8.40
CA CYS A 18 2.28 -7.92 8.75
C CYS A 18 1.47 -7.43 7.54
N GLU A 19 0.90 -8.35 6.75
CA GLU A 19 0.15 -8.01 5.53
C GLU A 19 -1.21 -7.32 5.81
N ASP A 20 -1.81 -7.53 6.99
CA ASP A 20 -3.18 -7.08 7.32
C ASP A 20 -3.24 -5.81 8.20
N LEU A 21 -2.11 -5.12 8.41
CA LEU A 21 -2.02 -3.96 9.29
C LEU A 21 -2.95 -2.82 8.84
N ASP A 22 -2.86 -2.46 7.56
CA ASP A 22 -3.74 -1.51 6.88
C ASP A 22 -5.21 -1.81 7.07
N ARG A 23 -5.58 -3.09 6.93
CA ARG A 23 -6.97 -3.54 6.99
C ARG A 23 -7.50 -3.43 8.43
N ALA A 24 -6.67 -3.76 9.42
CA ALA A 24 -7.02 -3.59 10.83
C ALA A 24 -7.18 -2.12 11.21
N ILE A 25 -6.26 -1.25 10.77
CA ILE A 25 -6.35 0.19 11.02
C ILE A 25 -7.61 0.74 10.33
N LYS A 26 -7.87 0.40 9.05
CA LYS A 26 -9.10 0.82 8.35
C LYS A 26 -10.38 0.40 9.07
N LYS A 27 -10.40 -0.77 9.71
CA LYS A 27 -11.55 -1.25 10.49
C LYS A 27 -11.86 -0.39 11.71
N LYS A 28 -10.83 0.17 12.37
CA LYS A 28 -10.96 1.10 13.51
C LYS A 28 -11.68 2.39 13.14
N TYR A 29 -11.55 2.84 11.89
CA TYR A 29 -12.16 4.07 11.38
C TYR A 29 -13.48 3.85 10.63
N LYS A 30 -14.08 2.66 10.75
CA LYS A 30 -15.37 2.36 10.13
C LYS A 30 -16.47 3.21 10.80
N PRO A 31 -17.45 3.74 10.06
CA PRO A 31 -18.54 4.53 10.66
C PRO A 31 -19.38 3.69 11.63
N ASP A 32 -19.45 4.13 12.89
CA ASP A 32 -20.24 3.45 13.94
C ASP A 32 -21.75 3.70 13.83
N THR A 33 -22.17 4.75 13.13
CA THR A 33 -23.56 5.22 13.07
C THR A 33 -24.11 5.18 11.65
N ILE A 34 -25.39 4.84 11.51
CA ILE A 34 -26.12 4.75 10.24
C ILE A 34 -25.98 6.05 9.42
N CYS A 35 -26.11 7.22 10.04
CA CYS A 35 -25.97 8.52 9.37
C CYS A 35 -24.53 8.90 8.97
N LYS A 36 -23.52 8.19 9.46
CA LYS A 36 -22.12 8.34 9.01
C LYS A 36 -21.79 7.42 7.83
N SER A 37 -22.71 6.52 7.46
CA SER A 37 -22.54 5.68 6.28
C SER A 37 -22.70 6.51 5.01
N SER A 38 -21.62 6.60 4.22
CA SER A 38 -21.62 7.37 2.96
C SER A 38 -22.73 6.95 1.99
N ILE A 39 -23.15 5.68 2.03
CA ILE A 39 -24.17 5.14 1.12
C ILE A 39 -25.56 5.68 1.49
N ILE A 40 -25.90 5.67 2.78
CA ILE A 40 -27.23 6.08 3.26
C ILE A 40 -27.39 7.59 3.11
N SER A 41 -26.36 8.35 3.46
CA SER A 41 -26.33 9.80 3.26
C SER A 41 -26.50 10.18 1.80
N PHE A 42 -25.90 9.42 0.87
CA PHE A 42 -26.06 9.64 -0.56
C PHE A 42 -27.52 9.47 -1.00
N PHE A 43 -28.21 8.40 -0.58
CA PHE A 43 -29.62 8.20 -0.92
C PHE A 43 -30.51 9.33 -0.39
N ILE A 44 -30.29 9.78 0.85
CA ILE A 44 -31.06 10.89 1.43
C ILE A 44 -30.86 12.17 0.60
N MET A 45 -29.62 12.49 0.22
CA MET A 45 -29.33 13.67 -0.61
C MET A 45 -30.01 13.59 -1.99
N VAL A 46 -29.96 12.43 -2.65
CA VAL A 46 -30.62 12.24 -3.95
C VAL A 46 -32.14 12.45 -3.83
N ILE A 47 -32.75 11.96 -2.74
CA ILE A 47 -34.18 12.15 -2.49
C ILE A 47 -34.49 13.64 -2.30
N CYS A 48 -33.71 14.38 -1.48
CA CYS A 48 -33.90 15.82 -1.27
C CYS A 48 -33.82 16.60 -2.59
N ILE A 49 -32.78 16.39 -3.38
CA ILE A 49 -32.58 17.05 -4.69
C ILE A 49 -33.75 16.75 -5.63
N THR A 50 -34.20 15.49 -5.67
CA THR A 50 -35.30 15.08 -6.56
C THR A 50 -36.61 15.76 -6.18
N ILE A 51 -36.89 15.87 -4.87
CA ILE A 51 -38.07 16.58 -4.36
C ILE A 51 -38.02 18.05 -4.81
N ASP A 52 -36.89 18.73 -4.60
CA ASP A 52 -36.76 20.15 -4.91
C ASP A 52 -36.84 20.43 -6.40
N ILE A 53 -36.20 19.60 -7.24
CA ILE A 53 -36.35 19.67 -8.70
C ILE A 53 -37.82 19.56 -9.11
N ALA A 54 -38.60 18.65 -8.52
CA ALA A 54 -40.02 18.51 -8.83
C ALA A 54 -40.82 19.78 -8.47
N PHE A 55 -40.53 20.39 -7.31
CA PHE A 55 -41.13 21.66 -6.92
C PHE A 55 -40.72 22.81 -7.83
N TYR A 56 -39.47 22.89 -8.27
CA TYR A 56 -39.02 23.95 -9.18
C TYR A 56 -39.57 23.79 -10.59
N ILE A 57 -39.63 22.57 -11.13
CA ILE A 57 -40.29 22.31 -12.41
C ILE A 57 -41.76 22.74 -12.36
N ASN A 58 -42.46 22.43 -11.27
CA ASN A 58 -43.84 22.88 -11.09
C ASN A 58 -43.97 24.41 -11.07
N LEU A 59 -43.03 25.11 -10.42
CA LEU A 59 -43.01 26.58 -10.38
C LEU A 59 -42.81 27.18 -11.77
N PHE A 60 -41.73 26.79 -12.45
CA PHE A 60 -41.33 27.43 -13.70
C PHE A 60 -42.22 27.04 -14.88
N ARG A 61 -42.88 25.87 -14.86
CA ARG A 61 -43.96 25.56 -15.81
C ARG A 61 -45.16 26.50 -15.71
N LEU A 62 -45.39 27.09 -14.53
CA LEU A 62 -46.48 28.03 -14.31
C LEU A 62 -46.16 29.45 -14.82
N ILE A 63 -44.87 29.78 -14.95
CA ILE A 63 -44.38 31.15 -15.25
C ILE A 63 -43.81 31.25 -16.66
N SER A 64 -42.96 30.29 -17.04
CA SER A 64 -42.08 30.32 -18.21
C SER A 64 -42.49 29.21 -19.19
N TYR A 65 -43.74 29.26 -19.66
CA TYR A 65 -44.33 28.18 -20.48
C TYR A 65 -43.87 28.18 -21.95
N ASP A 66 -43.26 29.27 -22.42
CA ASP A 66 -42.95 29.47 -23.84
C ASP A 66 -41.67 28.77 -24.31
N GLU A 67 -40.67 28.57 -23.44
CA GLU A 67 -39.40 27.92 -23.82
C GLU A 67 -38.96 26.82 -22.83
N PRO A 68 -38.95 25.54 -23.24
CA PRO A 68 -38.57 24.43 -22.36
C PRO A 68 -37.10 24.49 -21.91
N ASN A 69 -36.23 25.12 -22.68
CA ASN A 69 -34.81 25.28 -22.34
C ASN A 69 -34.61 26.27 -21.18
N MET A 70 -35.42 27.33 -21.09
CA MET A 70 -35.38 28.31 -20.00
C MET A 70 -35.77 27.66 -18.67
N ILE A 71 -36.85 26.84 -18.66
CA ILE A 71 -37.28 26.11 -17.46
C ILE A 71 -36.14 25.25 -16.90
N ILE A 72 -35.42 24.52 -17.77
CA ILE A 72 -34.32 23.64 -17.32
C ILE A 72 -33.21 24.45 -16.66
N LEU A 73 -32.83 25.59 -17.24
CA LEU A 73 -31.77 26.44 -16.72
C LEU A 73 -32.16 27.06 -15.37
N GLU A 74 -33.39 27.55 -15.25
CA GLU A 74 -33.93 28.14 -14.03
C GLU A 74 -34.00 27.11 -12.88
N VAL A 75 -34.50 25.91 -13.17
CA VAL A 75 -34.53 24.79 -12.22
C VAL A 75 -33.13 24.38 -11.79
N ALA A 76 -32.20 24.26 -12.74
CA ALA A 76 -30.82 23.86 -12.46
C ALA A 76 -30.09 24.90 -11.60
N GLY A 77 -30.25 26.19 -11.91
CA GLY A 77 -29.64 27.28 -11.14
C GLY A 77 -30.17 27.35 -9.71
N LEU A 78 -31.49 27.22 -9.54
CA LEU A 78 -32.12 27.28 -8.22
C LEU A 78 -31.78 26.04 -7.37
N SER A 79 -31.82 24.84 -7.96
CA SER A 79 -31.42 23.59 -7.27
C SER A 79 -29.93 23.56 -6.94
N MET A 80 -29.06 24.12 -7.78
CA MET A 80 -27.65 24.27 -7.44
C MET A 80 -27.46 25.09 -6.17
N ALA A 81 -28.15 26.24 -6.08
CA ALA A 81 -28.04 27.14 -4.94
C ALA A 81 -28.75 26.62 -3.67
N SER A 82 -29.85 25.89 -3.80
CA SER A 82 -30.64 25.38 -2.67
C SER A 82 -30.22 24.01 -2.16
N ASP A 83 -29.61 23.14 -2.99
CA ASP A 83 -29.27 21.78 -2.59
C ASP A 83 -27.76 21.56 -2.49
N PHE A 84 -26.99 21.96 -3.50
CA PHE A 84 -25.55 21.70 -3.54
C PHE A 84 -24.77 22.63 -2.61
N VAL A 85 -25.17 23.90 -2.51
CA VAL A 85 -24.49 24.85 -1.63
C VAL A 85 -24.64 24.48 -0.14
N PRO A 86 -25.80 24.04 0.38
CA PRO A 86 -25.90 23.51 1.76
C PRO A 86 -25.01 22.32 2.06
N ILE A 87 -24.84 21.40 1.10
CA ILE A 87 -23.89 20.29 1.21
C ILE A 87 -22.48 20.85 1.41
N TYR A 88 -22.11 21.87 0.63
CA TYR A 88 -20.80 22.52 0.73
C TYR A 88 -20.61 23.31 2.03
N ILE A 89 -21.62 24.05 2.47
CA ILE A 89 -21.69 24.74 3.77
C ILE A 89 -21.38 23.76 4.89
N ALA A 90 -22.03 22.60 4.88
CA ALA A 90 -21.85 21.57 5.89
C ALA A 90 -20.40 21.04 5.93
N MET A 91 -19.79 20.81 4.77
CA MET A 91 -18.40 20.37 4.69
C MET A 91 -17.42 21.40 5.24
N ILE A 92 -17.57 22.68 4.88
CA ILE A 92 -16.73 23.77 5.38
C ILE A 92 -16.94 23.96 6.88
N ALA A 93 -18.20 24.02 7.33
CA ALA A 93 -18.54 24.19 8.74
C ALA A 93 -17.88 23.12 9.61
N LYS A 94 -17.88 21.86 9.15
CA LYS A 94 -17.21 20.77 9.86
C LYS A 94 -15.69 20.90 9.86
N ARG A 95 -15.07 21.29 8.73
CA ARG A 95 -13.62 21.56 8.68
C ARG A 95 -13.22 22.68 9.64
N ILE A 96 -14.02 23.74 9.74
CA ILE A 96 -13.77 24.86 10.66
C ILE A 96 -13.93 24.40 12.11
N ARG A 97 -15.01 23.68 12.44
CA ARG A 97 -15.24 23.16 13.80
C ARG A 97 -14.13 22.21 14.26
N GLN A 98 -13.60 21.39 13.35
CA GLN A 98 -12.48 20.49 13.62
C GLN A 98 -11.11 21.20 13.56
N GLY A 99 -11.06 22.52 13.33
CA GLY A 99 -9.82 23.30 13.27
C GLY A 99 -8.95 23.05 12.04
N ILE A 100 -9.49 22.37 11.02
CA ILE A 100 -8.76 22.00 9.78
C ILE A 100 -8.70 23.16 8.78
N SER A 101 -9.76 23.99 8.72
CA SER A 101 -9.82 25.18 7.85
C SER A 101 -10.16 26.43 8.67
N LYS A 102 -9.76 27.60 8.18
CA LYS A 102 -10.08 28.91 8.75
C LYS A 102 -10.95 29.78 7.83
N GLU A 103 -11.53 29.19 6.78
CA GLU A 103 -12.25 29.89 5.71
C GLU A 103 -13.67 30.33 6.11
N LYS A 104 -13.78 31.11 7.20
CA LYS A 104 -15.03 31.75 7.64
C LYS A 104 -15.72 32.63 6.58
N PRO A 105 -15.02 33.43 5.74
CA PRO A 105 -15.71 34.26 4.74
C PRO A 105 -16.39 33.43 3.65
N LEU A 106 -15.79 32.29 3.26
CA LEU A 106 -16.37 31.39 2.27
C LEU A 106 -17.65 30.72 2.78
N LEU A 107 -17.67 30.35 4.06
CA LEU A 107 -18.87 29.85 4.73
C LEU A 107 -19.99 30.90 4.72
N ALA A 108 -19.67 32.16 5.07
CA ALA A 108 -20.64 33.25 5.10
C ALA A 108 -21.22 33.54 3.70
N LEU A 109 -20.37 33.60 2.66
CA LEU A 109 -20.81 33.77 1.27
C LEU A 109 -21.76 32.66 0.84
N SER A 110 -21.45 31.41 1.18
CA SER A 110 -22.26 30.25 0.80
C SER A 110 -23.65 30.29 1.48
N ILE A 111 -23.70 30.68 2.76
CA ILE A 111 -24.97 30.89 3.48
C ILE A 111 -25.80 31.99 2.81
N ILE A 112 -25.17 33.10 2.41
CA ILE A 112 -25.85 34.20 1.71
C ILE A 112 -26.44 33.73 0.38
N VAL A 113 -25.68 32.99 -0.43
CA VAL A 113 -26.17 32.46 -1.72
C VAL A 113 -27.37 31.54 -1.53
N THR A 114 -27.31 30.64 -0.55
CA THR A 114 -28.42 29.73 -0.24
C THR A 114 -29.65 30.50 0.23
N ALA A 115 -29.47 31.48 1.13
CA ALA A 115 -30.55 32.31 1.63
C ALA A 115 -31.22 33.11 0.53
N ILE A 116 -30.45 33.71 -0.39
CA ILE A 116 -30.97 34.43 -1.56
C ILE A 116 -31.82 33.48 -2.42
N ALA A 117 -31.34 32.28 -2.73
CA ALA A 117 -32.09 31.32 -3.55
C ALA A 117 -33.43 30.91 -2.91
N LEU A 118 -33.44 30.64 -1.59
CA LEU A 118 -34.66 30.27 -0.87
C LEU A 118 -35.64 31.45 -0.75
N ILE A 119 -35.13 32.67 -0.54
CA ILE A 119 -35.95 33.90 -0.51
C ILE A 119 -36.55 34.16 -1.89
N THR A 120 -35.76 34.03 -2.97
CA THR A 120 -36.24 34.17 -4.34
C THR A 120 -37.31 33.13 -4.66
N ASN A 121 -37.11 31.87 -4.27
CA ASN A 121 -38.15 30.83 -4.41
C ASN A 121 -39.45 31.22 -3.68
N ALA A 122 -39.33 31.65 -2.42
CA ALA A 122 -40.49 32.05 -1.61
C ALA A 122 -41.23 33.26 -2.22
N PHE A 123 -40.48 34.27 -2.66
CA PHE A 123 -41.02 35.47 -3.29
C PHE A 123 -41.78 35.15 -4.57
N ILE A 124 -41.18 34.36 -5.47
CA ILE A 124 -41.80 33.98 -6.74
C ILE A 124 -43.08 33.15 -6.48
N ARG A 125 -43.06 32.23 -5.51
CA ARG A 125 -44.22 31.43 -5.12
C ARG A 125 -45.38 32.28 -4.58
N ILE A 126 -45.08 33.29 -3.78
CA ILE A 126 -46.10 34.24 -3.29
C ILE A 126 -46.63 35.09 -4.45
N ALA A 127 -45.75 35.59 -5.33
CA ALA A 127 -46.14 36.43 -6.46
C ALA A 127 -47.02 35.69 -7.49
N THR A 128 -46.84 34.37 -7.64
CA THR A 128 -47.59 33.53 -8.59
C THR A 128 -48.84 32.88 -8.00
N MET A 129 -49.16 33.18 -6.75
CA MET A 129 -50.27 32.57 -6.05
C MET A 129 -51.63 32.82 -6.73
N SER A 130 -51.83 33.99 -7.34
CA SER A 130 -53.04 34.32 -8.10
C SER A 130 -53.18 33.43 -9.35
N THR A 131 -52.08 33.12 -10.02
CA THR A 131 -52.03 32.27 -11.22
C THR A 131 -52.33 30.79 -10.92
N VAL A 132 -52.09 30.34 -9.69
CA VAL A 132 -52.40 28.96 -9.25
C VAL A 132 -53.89 28.79 -8.95
N SER A 133 -54.63 29.88 -8.70
CA SER A 133 -56.07 29.80 -8.40
C SER A 133 -56.91 29.54 -9.67
N SER A 134 -57.65 28.43 -9.70
CA SER A 134 -58.52 28.06 -10.84
C SER A 134 -59.74 28.97 -11.01
N SER A 135 -60.09 29.73 -9.97
CA SER A 135 -61.26 30.62 -9.92
C SER A 135 -60.91 32.11 -9.75
N GLY A 136 -59.62 32.47 -9.70
CA GLY A 136 -59.18 33.86 -9.43
C GLY A 136 -59.38 34.32 -7.97
N THR A 137 -59.93 33.46 -7.10
CA THR A 137 -60.13 33.72 -5.68
C THR A 137 -59.10 32.95 -4.85
N LEU A 138 -58.56 33.59 -3.80
CA LEU A 138 -57.63 32.96 -2.86
C LEU A 138 -58.39 31.95 -1.99
N ASP A 139 -58.51 30.72 -2.48
CA ASP A 139 -59.14 29.63 -1.73
C ASP A 139 -58.13 28.95 -0.78
N ALA A 140 -58.64 28.35 0.29
CA ALA A 140 -57.80 27.69 1.32
C ALA A 140 -56.83 26.64 0.74
N PRO A 141 -57.18 25.82 -0.27
CA PRO A 141 -56.25 24.87 -0.89
C PRO A 141 -55.05 25.53 -1.58
N THR A 142 -55.25 26.67 -2.25
CA THR A 142 -54.20 27.41 -2.95
C THR A 142 -53.18 28.00 -1.96
N LEU A 143 -53.66 28.47 -0.81
CA LEU A 143 -52.82 28.90 0.31
C LEU A 143 -51.96 27.73 0.83
N CYS A 144 -52.57 26.57 1.07
CA CYS A 144 -51.86 25.40 1.58
C CYS A 144 -50.78 24.92 0.60
N ILE A 145 -51.09 24.80 -0.69
CA ILE A 145 -50.13 24.33 -1.71
C ILE A 145 -48.95 25.31 -1.83
N THR A 146 -49.22 26.61 -1.86
CA THR A 146 -48.17 27.64 -1.90
C THR A 146 -47.28 27.57 -0.67
N LEU A 147 -47.86 27.41 0.53
CA LEU A 147 -47.11 27.28 1.78
C LEU A 147 -46.18 26.04 1.76
N PHE A 148 -46.69 24.89 1.34
CA PHE A 148 -45.87 23.67 1.23
C PHE A 148 -44.74 23.84 0.21
N ALA A 149 -45.00 24.49 -0.92
CA ALA A 149 -43.99 24.74 -1.95
C ALA A 149 -42.88 25.73 -1.51
N VAL A 150 -43.13 26.52 -0.46
CA VAL A 150 -42.10 27.36 0.18
C VAL A 150 -41.34 26.59 1.26
N ILE A 151 -42.05 25.85 2.12
CA ILE A 151 -41.43 25.19 3.28
C ILE A 151 -40.60 23.97 2.86
N VAL A 152 -41.06 23.17 1.89
CA VAL A 152 -40.38 21.93 1.53
C VAL A 152 -38.93 22.17 1.07
N PRO A 153 -38.64 23.11 0.13
CA PRO A 153 -37.27 23.43 -0.27
C PRO A 153 -36.36 23.94 0.87
N ILE A 154 -36.94 24.57 1.90
CA ILE A 154 -36.17 25.00 3.08
C ILE A 154 -35.78 23.77 3.91
N MET A 155 -36.73 22.86 4.12
CA MET A 155 -36.52 21.64 4.91
C MET A 155 -35.55 20.66 4.24
N THR A 156 -35.63 20.50 2.91
CA THR A 156 -34.71 19.67 2.12
C THR A 156 -33.29 20.24 2.13
N SER A 157 -33.11 21.55 1.94
CA SER A 157 -31.82 22.25 2.07
C SER A 157 -31.18 22.06 3.45
N LEU A 158 -31.96 22.19 4.53
CA LEU A 158 -31.47 21.93 5.89
C LEU A 158 -31.11 20.46 6.08
N THR A 159 -31.92 19.54 5.54
CA THR A 159 -31.70 18.11 5.65
C THR A 159 -30.43 17.68 4.91
N SER A 160 -30.22 18.15 3.67
CA SER A 160 -29.02 17.88 2.88
C SER A 160 -27.77 18.40 3.57
N GLY A 161 -27.84 19.60 4.18
CA GLY A 161 -26.77 20.15 5.00
C GLY A 161 -26.48 19.33 6.25
N ILE A 162 -27.49 18.98 7.05
CA ILE A 162 -27.32 18.19 8.29
C ILE A 162 -26.72 16.81 7.98
N VAL A 163 -27.28 16.11 7.00
CA VAL A 163 -26.81 14.78 6.61
C VAL A 163 -25.38 14.84 6.12
N SER A 164 -25.04 15.83 5.28
CA SER A 164 -23.67 16.06 4.80
C SER A 164 -22.71 16.36 5.94
N TYR A 165 -23.14 17.15 6.91
CA TYR A 165 -22.33 17.50 8.08
C TYR A 165 -21.98 16.25 8.89
N TYR A 166 -22.91 15.33 9.09
CA TYR A 166 -22.62 14.09 9.82
C TYR A 166 -21.80 13.09 8.98
N ALA A 167 -22.13 12.94 7.70
CA ALA A 167 -21.47 12.00 6.79
C ALA A 167 -20.01 12.36 6.50
N TYR A 168 -19.71 13.66 6.37
CA TYR A 168 -18.39 14.11 5.96
C TYR A 168 -17.43 14.19 7.15
N ASP A 169 -16.51 13.25 7.34
CA ASP A 169 -15.53 13.31 8.44
C ASP A 169 -14.08 13.44 7.94
N PRO A 170 -13.56 14.68 7.77
CA PRO A 170 -12.21 14.89 7.25
C PRO A 170 -11.12 14.61 8.28
N LEU A 171 -11.41 14.79 9.57
CA LEU A 171 -10.44 14.53 10.63
C LEU A 171 -10.09 13.04 10.68
N SER A 172 -11.11 12.17 10.73
CA SER A 172 -10.91 10.71 10.73
C SER A 172 -10.16 10.22 9.50
N LYS A 173 -10.40 10.82 8.32
CA LYS A 173 -9.63 10.50 7.10
C LYS A 173 -8.15 10.88 7.22
N LYS A 174 -7.85 12.05 7.80
CA LYS A 174 -6.46 12.47 8.04
C LYS A 174 -5.79 11.56 9.06
N MET A 175 -6.45 11.31 10.19
CA MET A 175 -5.92 10.43 11.25
C MET A 175 -5.65 9.02 10.74
N LEU A 176 -6.57 8.45 9.93
CA LEU A 176 -6.36 7.15 9.28
C LEU A 176 -5.08 7.14 8.43
N LYS A 177 -4.87 8.19 7.62
CA LYS A 177 -3.69 8.28 6.75
C LYS A 177 -2.41 8.38 7.56
N GLU A 178 -2.40 9.21 8.60
CA GLU A 178 -1.24 9.35 9.50
C GLU A 178 -0.97 8.05 10.29
N GLU A 179 -2.01 7.37 10.77
CA GLU A 179 -1.85 6.11 11.52
C GLU A 179 -1.30 4.99 10.64
N ILE A 180 -1.73 4.90 9.38
CA ILE A 180 -1.12 3.98 8.39
C ILE A 180 0.35 4.34 8.16
N GLY A 181 0.67 5.62 7.93
CA GLY A 181 2.06 6.05 7.69
C GLY A 181 2.99 5.79 8.88
N ILE A 182 2.52 6.01 10.11
CA ILE A 182 3.27 5.68 11.33
C ILE A 182 3.50 4.17 11.43
N ALA A 183 2.48 3.37 11.11
CA ALA A 183 2.55 1.91 11.19
C ALA A 183 3.56 1.35 10.16
N GLU A 184 3.53 1.85 8.93
CA GLU A 184 4.51 1.51 7.89
C GLU A 184 5.94 1.88 8.30
N LEU A 185 6.16 3.11 8.77
CA LEU A 185 7.49 3.56 9.21
C LEU A 185 8.00 2.76 10.41
N THR A 186 7.10 2.36 11.32
CA THR A 186 7.45 1.55 12.49
C THR A 186 7.91 0.15 12.08
N GLU A 187 7.24 -0.47 11.11
CA GLU A 187 7.68 -1.74 10.53
C GLU A 187 9.02 -1.58 9.80
N GLU A 188 9.23 -0.47 9.09
CA GLU A 188 10.52 -0.20 8.43
C GLU A 188 11.66 -0.05 9.45
N ILE A 189 11.46 0.70 10.54
CA ILE A 189 12.44 0.83 11.63
C ILE A 189 12.72 -0.53 12.26
N ARG A 190 11.69 -1.37 12.46
CA ARG A 190 11.86 -2.72 12.99
C ARG A 190 12.73 -3.57 12.06
N ARG A 191 12.55 -3.48 10.73
CA ARG A 191 13.38 -4.18 9.75
C ARG A 191 14.83 -3.73 9.81
N TYR A 192 15.07 -2.42 9.81
CA TYR A 192 16.45 -1.91 9.91
C TYR A 192 17.11 -2.32 11.23
N LYS A 193 16.38 -2.33 12.35
CA LYS A 193 16.90 -2.84 13.62
C LYS A 193 17.26 -4.32 13.58
N ALA A 194 16.44 -5.14 12.91
CA ALA A 194 16.74 -6.56 12.73
C ALA A 194 17.99 -6.76 11.87
N ILE A 195 18.10 -6.06 10.74
CA ILE A 195 19.28 -6.10 9.88
C ILE A 195 20.54 -5.67 10.66
N ILE A 196 20.49 -4.54 11.36
CA ILE A 196 21.62 -4.07 12.18
C ILE A 196 21.96 -5.10 13.25
N SER A 197 20.95 -5.67 13.92
CA SER A 197 21.16 -6.72 14.93
C SER A 197 21.93 -7.90 14.35
N ASP A 198 21.57 -8.39 13.16
CA ASP A 198 22.25 -9.49 12.50
C ASP A 198 23.72 -9.16 12.20
N TYR A 199 24.04 -7.93 11.79
CA TYR A 199 25.42 -7.48 11.58
C TYR A 199 26.21 -7.25 12.88
N THR A 200 25.55 -6.79 13.94
CA THR A 200 26.22 -6.49 15.23
C THR A 200 26.43 -7.72 16.10
N TYR A 201 25.65 -8.80 15.89
CA TYR A 201 25.82 -10.03 16.66
C TYR A 201 27.08 -10.82 16.25
N ASP A 202 27.61 -10.53 15.06
CA ASP A 202 28.79 -11.18 14.53
C ASP A 202 30.03 -10.28 14.75
N GLU A 203 30.33 -9.96 16.02
CA GLU A 203 31.56 -9.23 16.39
C GLU A 203 32.83 -9.93 15.88
N ASN A 204 32.75 -11.25 15.62
CA ASN A 204 33.82 -12.07 15.06
C ASN A 204 33.60 -12.44 13.58
N CYS A 205 32.67 -11.81 12.86
CA CYS A 205 32.33 -12.16 11.46
C CYS A 205 33.56 -12.21 10.58
N GLU A 206 34.41 -11.19 10.71
CA GLU A 206 35.65 -11.08 9.95
C GLU A 206 36.63 -12.20 10.29
N GLU A 207 36.72 -12.59 11.57
CA GLU A 207 37.62 -13.64 12.02
C GLU A 207 37.11 -15.03 11.62
N GLU A 208 35.80 -15.28 11.69
CA GLU A 208 35.17 -16.51 11.20
C GLU A 208 35.27 -16.64 9.68
N LEU A 209 35.03 -15.56 8.92
CA LEU A 209 35.20 -15.56 7.47
C LEU A 209 36.65 -15.83 7.08
N LYS A 210 37.63 -15.24 7.78
CA LYS A 210 39.05 -15.54 7.57
C LYS A 210 39.40 -17.00 7.87
N LYS A 211 38.84 -17.57 8.94
CA LYS A 211 39.01 -18.98 9.28
C LYS A 211 38.41 -19.90 8.21
N LEU A 212 37.19 -19.60 7.75
CA LEU A 212 36.52 -20.33 6.68
C LEU A 212 37.32 -20.27 5.36
N ASP A 213 37.76 -19.09 4.95
CA ASP A 213 38.54 -18.91 3.71
C ASP A 213 39.88 -19.66 3.76
N THR A 214 40.56 -19.60 4.91
CA THR A 214 41.80 -20.38 5.13
C THR A 214 41.54 -21.88 5.09
N GLY A 215 40.42 -22.33 5.68
CA GLY A 215 39.98 -23.73 5.62
C GLY A 215 39.74 -24.20 4.18
N TYR A 216 38.97 -23.45 3.40
CA TYR A 216 38.71 -23.78 1.99
C TYR A 216 39.98 -23.76 1.13
N TYR A 217 40.88 -22.80 1.36
CA TYR A 217 42.17 -22.75 0.69
C TYR A 217 43.01 -24.00 0.94
N ASN A 218 43.09 -24.45 2.20
CA ASN A 218 43.84 -25.66 2.56
C ASN A 218 43.22 -26.93 1.98
N ILE A 219 41.88 -27.04 1.96
CA ILE A 219 41.17 -28.16 1.33
C ILE A 219 41.45 -28.20 -0.17
N ALA A 220 41.37 -27.06 -0.86
CA ALA A 220 41.67 -26.97 -2.29
C ALA A 220 43.13 -27.33 -2.60
N LYS A 221 44.07 -26.82 -1.79
CA LYS A 221 45.51 -27.13 -1.91
C LYS A 221 45.78 -28.63 -1.71
N ARG A 222 45.14 -29.25 -0.71
CA ARG A 222 45.23 -30.70 -0.45
C ARG A 222 44.69 -31.51 -1.63
N SER A 223 43.55 -31.10 -2.20
CA SER A 223 42.97 -31.76 -3.38
C SER A 223 43.94 -31.75 -4.57
N LEU A 224 44.58 -30.62 -4.83
CA LEU A 224 45.53 -30.47 -5.94
C LEU A 224 46.78 -31.34 -5.73
N LEU A 225 47.32 -31.38 -4.50
CA LEU A 225 48.45 -32.25 -4.18
C LEU A 225 48.10 -33.74 -4.29
N ASN A 226 46.92 -34.14 -3.82
CA ASN A 226 46.44 -35.52 -3.97
C ASN A 226 46.32 -35.91 -5.46
N GLU A 227 45.85 -35.00 -6.31
CA GLU A 227 45.78 -35.21 -7.76
C GLU A 227 47.18 -35.35 -8.38
N ALA A 228 48.13 -34.49 -7.98
CA ALA A 228 49.52 -34.60 -8.41
C ALA A 228 50.15 -35.96 -8.02
N VAL A 229 49.93 -36.43 -6.79
CA VAL A 229 50.38 -37.75 -6.32
C VAL A 229 49.73 -38.88 -7.12
N ALA A 230 48.43 -38.78 -7.43
CA ALA A 230 47.74 -39.77 -8.25
C ALA A 230 48.34 -39.85 -9.67
N ILE A 231 48.65 -38.70 -10.28
CA ILE A 231 49.30 -38.63 -11.59
C ILE A 231 50.71 -39.25 -11.52
N CYS A 232 51.53 -38.85 -10.55
CA CYS A 232 52.88 -39.40 -10.38
C CYS A 232 52.86 -40.93 -10.18
N ASN A 233 51.92 -41.44 -9.38
CA ASN A 233 51.74 -42.88 -9.20
C ASN A 233 51.26 -43.58 -10.49
N ASN A 234 50.35 -42.98 -11.25
CA ASN A 234 49.90 -43.53 -12.53
C ASN A 234 51.06 -43.61 -13.54
N VAL A 235 51.87 -42.55 -13.64
CA VAL A 235 53.08 -42.51 -14.47
C VAL A 235 54.07 -43.59 -14.04
N ARG A 236 54.28 -43.75 -12.72
CA ARG A 236 55.15 -44.79 -12.16
C ARG A 236 54.70 -46.20 -12.57
N VAL A 237 53.41 -46.50 -12.43
CA VAL A 237 52.83 -47.81 -12.79
C VAL A 237 52.94 -48.05 -14.28
N LYS A 238 52.58 -47.08 -15.13
CA LYS A 238 52.71 -47.19 -16.59
C LYS A 238 54.15 -47.39 -17.05
N LEU A 239 55.11 -46.71 -16.42
CA LEU A 239 56.54 -46.93 -16.68
C LEU A 239 56.95 -48.35 -16.31
N MET A 240 56.53 -48.86 -15.15
CA MET A 240 56.79 -50.25 -14.74
C MET A 240 56.17 -51.27 -15.69
N GLU A 241 54.94 -51.06 -16.15
CA GLU A 241 54.26 -51.92 -17.13
C GLU A 241 54.98 -51.92 -18.49
N TYR A 242 55.42 -50.75 -18.95
CA TYR A 242 56.14 -50.61 -20.21
C TYR A 242 57.50 -51.31 -20.19
N LEU A 243 58.21 -51.24 -19.06
CA LEU A 243 59.50 -51.91 -18.86
C LEU A 243 59.36 -53.42 -18.62
N GLY A 244 58.26 -53.86 -18.01
CA GLY A 244 57.95 -55.28 -17.79
C GLY A 244 57.47 -56.02 -19.05
N ASN A 245 57.29 -55.34 -20.18
CA ASN A 245 56.83 -55.94 -21.43
C ASN A 245 58.01 -56.29 -22.34
N PRO A 246 58.36 -57.58 -22.52
CA PRO A 246 59.55 -58.02 -23.26
C PRO A 246 59.49 -57.75 -24.78
N THR A 247 58.38 -57.21 -25.27
CA THR A 247 58.15 -56.90 -26.69
C THR A 247 58.53 -55.46 -27.08
N ALA A 248 58.87 -54.60 -26.12
CA ALA A 248 59.31 -53.23 -26.38
C ALA A 248 60.81 -53.22 -26.70
N THR A 249 61.15 -53.06 -27.98
CA THR A 249 62.52 -52.82 -28.46
C THR A 249 63.23 -51.74 -27.64
N ASN A 250 64.33 -52.13 -26.98
CA ASN A 250 65.31 -51.30 -26.27
C ASN A 250 65.49 -49.90 -26.90
N MET A 251 64.94 -48.86 -26.26
CA MET A 251 65.20 -47.46 -26.63
C MET A 251 65.71 -46.59 -25.47
N LEU A 252 65.78 -47.11 -24.24
CA LEU A 252 66.33 -46.42 -23.08
C LEU A 252 67.41 -47.31 -22.45
N SER A 253 68.58 -46.75 -22.13
CA SER A 253 69.58 -47.49 -21.33
C SER A 253 69.08 -47.63 -19.90
N GLU A 254 69.39 -48.75 -19.22
CA GLU A 254 68.99 -49.01 -17.82
C GLU A 254 69.30 -47.81 -16.90
N SER A 255 70.43 -47.13 -17.11
CA SER A 255 70.84 -45.95 -16.36
C SER A 255 69.90 -44.73 -16.49
N GLN A 256 69.25 -44.55 -17.64
CA GLN A 256 68.30 -43.44 -17.87
C GLN A 256 66.94 -43.73 -17.24
N VAL A 257 66.55 -44.99 -17.20
CA VAL A 257 65.32 -45.46 -16.55
C VAL A 257 65.42 -45.27 -15.04
N ASP A 258 66.55 -45.68 -14.45
CA ASP A 258 66.81 -45.51 -13.02
C ASP A 258 66.84 -44.04 -12.59
N ASP A 259 67.39 -43.15 -13.43
CA ASP A 259 67.38 -41.71 -13.15
C ASP A 259 65.95 -41.13 -13.14
N VAL A 260 65.10 -41.54 -14.09
CA VAL A 260 63.69 -41.11 -14.14
C VAL A 260 62.91 -41.62 -12.93
N PHE A 261 63.09 -42.89 -12.52
CA PHE A 261 62.45 -43.40 -11.30
C PHE A 261 62.94 -42.70 -10.04
N ASN A 262 64.23 -42.42 -9.93
CA ASN A 262 64.79 -41.71 -8.78
C ASN A 262 64.23 -40.29 -8.66
N ARG A 263 64.08 -39.58 -9.79
CA ARG A 263 63.45 -38.25 -9.83
C ARG A 263 61.97 -38.32 -9.46
N LEU A 264 61.23 -39.29 -10.00
CA LEU A 264 59.82 -39.48 -9.70
C LEU A 264 59.57 -39.86 -8.23
N ASN A 265 60.42 -40.72 -7.65
CA ASN A 265 60.35 -41.08 -6.23
C ASN A 265 60.67 -39.88 -5.33
N LYS A 266 61.66 -39.06 -5.71
CA LYS A 266 62.00 -37.84 -4.98
C LYS A 266 60.84 -36.82 -4.99
N GLU A 267 60.17 -36.66 -6.13
CA GLU A 267 58.99 -35.81 -6.25
C GLU A 267 57.82 -36.36 -5.42
N LEU A 268 57.55 -37.67 -5.47
CA LEU A 268 56.53 -38.31 -4.64
C LEU A 268 56.75 -38.10 -3.15
N VAL A 269 58.00 -38.26 -2.66
CA VAL A 269 58.34 -37.99 -1.26
C VAL A 269 58.07 -36.52 -0.92
N SER A 270 58.52 -35.58 -1.77
CA SER A 270 58.29 -34.15 -1.51
C SER A 270 56.81 -33.75 -1.50
N LEU A 271 56.00 -34.38 -2.35
CA LEU A 271 54.55 -34.16 -2.40
C LEU A 271 53.87 -34.74 -1.17
N ASN A 272 54.28 -35.92 -0.71
CA ASN A 272 53.73 -36.56 0.48
C ASN A 272 54.09 -35.77 1.75
N ASP A 273 55.34 -35.30 1.87
CA ASP A 273 55.77 -34.43 2.96
C ASP A 273 54.96 -33.12 2.98
N SER A 274 54.66 -32.56 1.79
CA SER A 274 53.84 -31.35 1.66
C SER A 274 52.38 -31.59 2.09
N ILE A 275 51.84 -32.78 1.83
CA ILE A 275 50.49 -33.20 2.28
C ILE A 275 50.47 -33.35 3.80
N ASP A 276 51.49 -33.97 4.40
CA ASP A 276 51.57 -34.18 5.85
C ASP A 276 51.65 -32.86 6.62
N VAL A 277 52.40 -31.89 6.11
CA VAL A 277 52.44 -30.52 6.67
C VAL A 277 51.07 -29.84 6.59
N ILE A 278 50.33 -30.02 5.50
CA ILE A 278 48.99 -29.45 5.35
C ILE A 278 47.99 -30.15 6.27
N ASN A 279 48.08 -31.46 6.45
CA ASN A 279 47.23 -32.20 7.39
C ASN A 279 47.43 -31.69 8.82
N ASP A 280 48.67 -31.52 9.27
CA ASP A 280 48.98 -30.96 10.61
C ASP A 280 48.46 -29.52 10.78
N LEU A 281 48.50 -28.70 9.72
CA LEU A 281 47.93 -27.34 9.74
C LEU A 281 46.39 -27.33 9.73
N THR A 282 45.77 -28.32 9.07
CA THR A 282 44.30 -28.44 8.98
C THR A 282 43.74 -28.98 10.29
N ASP A 283 44.39 -29.98 10.89
CA ASP A 283 44.02 -30.57 12.18
C ASP A 283 44.18 -29.57 13.34
N LYS A 284 45.15 -28.64 13.24
CA LYS A 284 45.30 -27.51 14.18
C LYS A 284 44.25 -26.41 13.98
N ALA A 285 43.67 -26.31 12.79
CA ALA A 285 42.61 -25.34 12.47
C ALA A 285 41.20 -25.86 12.83
N GLU A 286 41.00 -27.18 12.89
CA GLU A 286 39.79 -27.79 13.46
C GLU A 286 39.80 -27.70 15.01
N ILE A 287 39.40 -26.54 15.52
CA ILE A 287 38.80 -26.43 16.85
C ILE A 287 37.29 -26.50 16.65
N LYS A 288 36.67 -27.47 17.35
CA LYS A 288 35.22 -27.69 17.53
C LYS A 288 34.32 -26.48 17.34
#